data_AF-A0A1V1P1A7-F1
#
_entry.id   AF-A0A1V1P1A7-F1
#
_cell.length_a   1.000
_cell.length_b   1.000
_cell.length_c   1.000
_cell.angle_alpha   90.00
_cell.angle_beta   90.00
_cell.angle_gamma   90.00
#
_symmetry.space_group_name_H-M   'P 1'
#
loop_
_entity.id
_entity.type
_entity.pdbx_description
1 polymer ?
#
loop_
_entity_poly.entity_id
_entity_poly.type
_entity_poly.pdbx_seq_one_letter_code
_entity_poly.pdbx_strand_id
1 'polypeptide(L)'
;MLRNKYLKQIEGEDTTFHSVILAGVHDIKNIKMKIRNKKESEYNSPWNIAIDFDIDMSFSANEISTMLTDYEKDYHTGMDIGFIAENLRLYTSGYPYLVSKLCYIMDEKLDKNFSEDGLKQAIQIILLENNTLFDDLVKNLNQYQDLCKLLEQLILDGLEINYNHHVHNLGIMYGFLGMSLDHKLKVHNKIFEILLYDYFISKRELEQGPALSYKYEANFIDDFNHLDMELILLKFQELLKAEYREVDEKFVEREGRLLFLAFLKPIINGKGFYFVEPETRKSNRMDIIVTFNQKLYVIELKIWRGKKYALEGRKQLCNYLDIHNANKGYLIFFNFNKNKTYNHCHLNINDKEIFEITV
;
A
#
# COMPACT_ATOMS: atom_id res chain seq x y z
N MET A 1 -36.29 0.59 16.70
CA MET A 1 -37.10 1.54 15.89
C MET A 1 -37.91 0.83 14.80
N LEU A 2 -37.29 0.17 13.81
CA LEU A 2 -38.01 -0.49 12.69
C LEU A 2 -39.06 -1.53 13.16
N ARG A 3 -38.67 -2.47 14.04
CA ARG A 3 -39.58 -3.49 14.60
C ARG A 3 -40.78 -2.87 15.33
N ASN A 4 -40.55 -1.83 16.15
CA ASN A 4 -41.61 -1.22 16.93
C ASN A 4 -42.65 -0.53 16.05
N LYS A 5 -42.22 0.12 14.95
CA LYS A 5 -43.15 0.68 13.96
C LYS A 5 -43.97 -0.40 13.26
N TYR A 6 -43.36 -1.53 12.91
CA TYR A 6 -44.05 -2.66 12.29
C TYR A 6 -45.10 -3.29 13.23
N LEU A 7 -44.77 -3.47 14.51
CA LEU A 7 -45.72 -4.00 15.51
C LEU A 7 -46.90 -3.05 15.75
N LYS A 8 -46.65 -1.75 15.88
CA LYS A 8 -47.71 -0.74 16.03
C LYS A 8 -48.60 -0.61 14.80
N GLN A 9 -48.08 -0.85 13.61
CA GLN A 9 -48.90 -0.92 12.40
C GLN A 9 -49.88 -2.10 12.45
N ILE A 10 -49.44 -3.27 12.93
CA ILE A 10 -50.32 -4.44 13.10
C ILE A 10 -51.45 -4.14 14.10
N GLU A 11 -51.16 -3.35 15.13
CA GLU A 11 -52.13 -2.90 16.14
C GLU A 11 -53.02 -1.75 15.65
N GLY A 12 -52.80 -1.22 14.43
CA GLY A 12 -53.55 -0.10 13.86
C GLY A 12 -53.19 1.26 14.48
N GLU A 13 -52.13 1.32 15.29
CA GLU A 13 -51.73 2.50 16.07
C GLU A 13 -50.70 3.39 15.36
N ASP A 14 -50.06 2.91 14.28
CA ASP A 14 -49.05 3.68 13.54
C ASP A 14 -49.02 3.31 12.04
N THR A 15 -48.41 4.16 11.22
CA THR A 15 -48.06 3.86 9.83
C THR A 15 -46.59 3.45 9.72
N THR A 16 -46.27 2.46 8.89
CA THR A 16 -44.89 1.98 8.71
C THR A 16 -44.46 1.97 7.24
N PHE A 17 -43.18 1.68 7.02
CA PHE A 17 -42.55 1.57 5.71
C PHE A 17 -43.05 0.36 4.90
N HIS A 18 -43.21 0.53 3.59
CA HIS A 18 -43.49 -0.59 2.66
C HIS A 18 -42.22 -1.37 2.33
N SER A 19 -41.08 -0.69 2.25
CA SER A 19 -39.77 -1.28 1.96
C SER A 19 -38.69 -0.52 2.74
N VAL A 20 -37.64 -1.22 3.17
CA VAL A 20 -36.47 -0.64 3.83
C VAL A 20 -35.24 -0.95 2.99
N ILE A 21 -34.54 0.10 2.56
CA ILE A 21 -33.21 -0.02 1.96
C ILE A 21 -32.21 0.35 3.04
N LEU A 22 -31.33 -0.59 3.39
CA LEU A 22 -30.20 -0.34 4.27
C LEU A 22 -28.96 -0.17 3.38
N ALA A 23 -28.39 1.04 3.37
CA ALA A 23 -27.14 1.31 2.67
C ALA A 23 -26.00 1.39 3.68
N GLY A 24 -24.95 0.58 3.47
CA GLY A 24 -23.78 0.55 4.32
C GLY A 24 -22.76 -0.50 3.84
N VAL A 25 -21.56 -0.48 4.43
CA VAL A 25 -20.46 -1.37 4.05
C VAL A 25 -20.68 -2.82 4.53
N HIS A 26 -21.57 -3.00 5.51
CA HIS A 26 -21.82 -4.31 6.13
C HIS A 26 -23.09 -4.96 5.57
N ASP A 27 -22.98 -6.25 5.23
CA ASP A 27 -24.12 -7.14 5.09
C ASP A 27 -25.00 -7.10 6.36
N ILE A 28 -26.31 -7.26 6.21
CA ILE A 28 -27.29 -7.50 7.28
C ILE A 28 -26.80 -8.56 8.28
N LYS A 29 -26.04 -9.56 7.82
CA LYS A 29 -25.36 -10.55 8.68
C LYS A 29 -24.41 -9.94 9.70
N ASN A 30 -23.69 -8.88 9.33
CA ASN A 30 -22.65 -8.24 10.13
C ASN A 30 -23.15 -7.01 10.92
N ILE A 31 -24.30 -6.41 10.55
CA ILE A 31 -24.88 -5.24 11.22
C ILE A 31 -25.15 -5.49 12.71
N LYS A 32 -25.56 -6.70 13.12
CA LYS A 32 -25.85 -7.02 14.53
C LYS A 32 -24.62 -6.98 15.44
N MET A 33 -23.41 -7.23 14.91
CA MET A 33 -22.18 -7.23 15.72
C MET A 33 -21.88 -5.87 16.36
N LYS A 34 -22.40 -4.77 15.80
CA LYS A 34 -22.23 -3.41 16.35
C LYS A 34 -23.37 -2.96 17.27
N ILE A 35 -24.52 -3.63 17.25
CA ILE A 35 -25.75 -3.16 17.94
C ILE A 35 -25.91 -3.77 19.34
N ARG A 36 -25.30 -4.93 19.64
CA ARG A 36 -25.37 -5.59 20.96
C ARG A 36 -23.99 -5.80 21.57
N ASN A 37 -23.89 -5.64 22.90
CA ASN A 37 -22.67 -5.94 23.65
C ASN A 37 -22.27 -7.42 23.48
N LYS A 38 -20.95 -7.64 23.35
CA LYS A 38 -20.19 -8.85 22.98
C LYS A 38 -20.54 -10.23 23.62
N LYS A 39 -21.64 -10.41 24.36
CA LYS A 39 -21.92 -11.66 25.08
C LYS A 39 -22.87 -12.65 24.42
N GLU A 40 -23.57 -12.30 23.35
CA GLU A 40 -24.47 -13.24 22.66
C GLU A 40 -24.26 -13.16 21.14
N SER A 41 -23.36 -14.01 20.63
CA SER A 41 -23.21 -14.25 19.19
C SER A 41 -24.33 -15.15 18.69
N GLU A 42 -25.56 -14.66 18.66
CA GLU A 42 -26.62 -15.31 17.88
C GLU A 42 -26.42 -14.94 16.41
N TYR A 43 -25.87 -15.88 15.64
CA TYR A 43 -25.83 -15.77 14.18
C TYR A 43 -27.26 -15.57 13.63
N ASN A 44 -27.39 -14.74 12.60
CA ASN A 44 -28.66 -14.66 11.86
C ASN A 44 -29.03 -16.04 11.30
N SER A 45 -30.33 -16.27 11.06
CA SER A 45 -30.81 -17.50 10.44
C SER A 45 -29.97 -17.83 9.20
N PRO A 46 -29.39 -19.04 9.09
CA PRO A 46 -28.63 -19.44 7.91
C PRO A 46 -29.50 -19.55 6.65
N TRP A 47 -30.83 -19.46 6.82
CA TRP A 47 -31.83 -19.56 5.76
C TRP A 47 -32.26 -18.19 5.17
N ASN A 48 -31.57 -17.10 5.51
CA ASN A 48 -31.82 -15.81 4.87
C ASN A 48 -31.37 -15.86 3.40
N ILE A 49 -32.32 -15.78 2.47
CA ILE A 49 -32.05 -15.59 1.05
C ILE A 49 -31.86 -14.09 0.81
N ALA A 50 -30.62 -13.67 0.55
CA ALA A 50 -30.31 -12.36 0.00
C ALA A 50 -30.11 -12.52 -1.51
N ILE A 51 -30.52 -11.53 -2.29
CA ILE A 51 -30.15 -11.46 -3.70
C ILE A 51 -28.74 -10.85 -3.78
N ASP A 52 -27.85 -11.49 -4.52
CA ASP A 52 -26.52 -10.96 -4.74
C ASP A 52 -26.62 -9.71 -5.63
N PHE A 53 -25.89 -8.66 -5.23
CA PHE A 53 -25.80 -7.41 -5.99
C PHE A 53 -24.48 -7.42 -6.75
N ASP A 54 -24.49 -8.08 -7.90
CA ASP A 54 -23.30 -8.32 -8.74
C ASP A 54 -22.94 -7.10 -9.59
N ILE A 55 -22.64 -5.98 -8.94
CA ILE A 55 -22.10 -4.78 -9.59
C ILE A 55 -20.70 -4.51 -9.04
N ASP A 56 -19.72 -4.43 -9.93
CA ASP A 56 -18.40 -3.90 -9.56
C ASP A 56 -18.54 -2.40 -9.34
N MET A 57 -18.35 -1.98 -8.08
CA MET A 57 -18.42 -0.58 -7.69
C MET A 57 -17.11 0.16 -7.97
N SER A 58 -16.10 -0.52 -8.50
CA SER A 58 -14.81 0.06 -8.88
C SER A 58 -14.87 0.59 -10.30
N PHE A 59 -14.37 1.80 -10.53
CA PHE A 59 -14.26 2.32 -11.88
C PHE A 59 -13.19 1.60 -12.69
N SER A 60 -13.51 1.26 -13.92
CA SER A 60 -12.56 0.90 -14.97
C SER A 60 -11.82 2.15 -15.49
N ALA A 61 -10.66 1.97 -16.13
CA ALA A 61 -9.96 3.08 -16.76
C ALA A 61 -10.84 3.78 -17.81
N ASN A 62 -11.66 3.02 -18.56
CA ASN A 62 -12.59 3.60 -19.54
C ASN A 62 -13.65 4.49 -18.89
N GLU A 63 -14.25 4.07 -17.77
CA GLU A 63 -15.21 4.90 -17.04
C GLU A 63 -14.55 6.17 -16.50
N ILE A 64 -13.33 6.06 -15.95
CA ILE A 64 -12.55 7.24 -15.53
C ILE A 64 -12.31 8.18 -16.70
N SER A 65 -11.88 7.67 -17.85
CA SER A 65 -11.67 8.46 -19.07
C SER A 65 -12.93 9.19 -19.51
N THR A 66 -14.12 8.58 -19.42
CA THR A 66 -15.37 9.28 -19.77
C THR A 66 -15.63 10.48 -18.86
N MET A 67 -15.45 10.33 -17.55
CA MET A 67 -15.61 11.43 -16.59
C MET A 67 -14.57 12.55 -16.84
N LEU A 68 -13.32 12.17 -17.10
CA LEU A 68 -12.25 13.13 -17.41
C LEU A 68 -12.46 13.84 -18.75
N THR A 69 -13.07 13.17 -19.73
CA THR A 69 -13.41 13.78 -21.03
C THR A 69 -14.42 14.90 -20.86
N ASP A 70 -15.44 14.70 -20.02
CA ASP A 70 -16.42 15.75 -19.75
C ASP A 70 -15.79 16.90 -18.96
N TYR A 71 -14.94 16.61 -17.98
CA TYR A 71 -14.17 17.64 -17.27
C TYR A 71 -13.26 18.46 -18.22
N GLU A 72 -12.55 17.79 -19.14
CA GLU A 72 -11.64 18.46 -20.08
C GLU A 72 -12.37 19.36 -21.10
N LYS A 73 -13.63 19.03 -21.45
CA LYS A 73 -14.48 19.92 -22.27
C LYS A 73 -14.82 21.23 -21.56
N ASP A 74 -14.92 21.21 -20.23
CA ASP A 74 -15.31 22.39 -19.45
C ASP A 74 -14.10 23.24 -19.06
N TYR A 75 -12.97 22.60 -18.70
CA TYR A 75 -11.81 23.27 -18.10
C TYR A 75 -10.57 23.36 -18.99
N HIS A 76 -10.50 22.61 -20.10
CA HIS A 76 -9.43 22.68 -21.10
C HIS A 76 -8.01 22.65 -20.52
N THR A 77 -7.74 21.68 -19.64
CA THR A 77 -6.45 21.56 -18.94
C THR A 77 -5.31 21.09 -19.85
N GLY A 78 -5.64 20.49 -21.00
CA GLY A 78 -4.69 19.88 -21.93
C GLY A 78 -4.19 18.50 -21.49
N MET A 79 -4.90 17.84 -20.57
CA MET A 79 -4.48 16.54 -20.03
C MET A 79 -4.49 15.42 -21.08
N ASP A 80 -3.57 14.47 -20.95
CA ASP A 80 -3.70 13.17 -21.61
C ASP A 80 -4.70 12.31 -20.83
N ILE A 81 -5.96 12.34 -21.28
CA ILE A 81 -7.08 11.67 -20.63
C ILE A 81 -6.81 10.17 -20.43
N GLY A 82 -6.27 9.49 -21.46
CA GLY A 82 -6.02 8.06 -21.41
C GLY A 82 -4.95 7.72 -20.38
N PHE A 83 -3.83 8.44 -20.43
CA PHE A 83 -2.74 8.27 -19.49
C PHE A 83 -3.17 8.54 -18.04
N ILE A 84 -3.90 9.63 -17.78
CA ILE A 84 -4.34 9.96 -16.41
C ILE A 84 -5.36 8.95 -15.90
N ALA A 85 -6.31 8.51 -16.73
CA ALA A 85 -7.29 7.51 -16.33
C ALA A 85 -6.66 6.16 -15.97
N GLU A 86 -5.69 5.69 -16.78
CA GLU A 86 -4.94 4.47 -16.51
C GLU A 86 -4.14 4.58 -15.21
N ASN A 87 -3.44 5.70 -14.99
CA ASN A 87 -2.67 5.89 -13.77
C ASN A 87 -3.56 6.04 -12.52
N LEU A 88 -4.68 6.77 -12.60
CA LEU A 88 -5.67 6.82 -11.52
C LEU A 88 -6.16 5.41 -11.18
N ARG A 89 -6.50 4.60 -12.19
CA ARG A 89 -6.92 3.21 -11.99
C ARG A 89 -5.81 2.35 -11.39
N LEU A 90 -4.56 2.55 -11.80
CA LEU A 90 -3.40 1.82 -11.30
C LEU A 90 -3.17 2.08 -9.80
N TYR A 91 -3.23 3.33 -9.36
CA TYR A 91 -2.96 3.69 -7.97
C TYR A 91 -4.14 3.41 -7.03
N THR A 92 -5.36 3.66 -7.49
CA THR A 92 -6.57 3.57 -6.65
C THR A 92 -7.30 2.23 -6.77
N SER A 93 -6.90 1.40 -7.73
CA SER A 93 -7.69 0.25 -8.15
C SER A 93 -9.14 0.56 -8.56
N GLY A 94 -9.43 1.81 -8.93
CA GLY A 94 -10.76 2.25 -9.34
C GLY A 94 -11.65 2.59 -8.16
N TYR A 95 -11.11 2.67 -6.93
CA TYR A 95 -11.88 3.00 -5.74
C TYR A 95 -12.50 4.40 -5.89
N PRO A 96 -13.85 4.53 -5.97
CA PRO A 96 -14.50 5.75 -6.43
C PRO A 96 -14.09 7.02 -5.68
N TYR A 97 -14.05 6.96 -4.35
CA TYR A 97 -13.64 8.08 -3.52
C TYR A 97 -12.21 8.54 -3.82
N LEU A 98 -11.27 7.60 -3.99
CA LEU A 98 -9.87 7.95 -4.24
C LEU A 98 -9.69 8.54 -5.63
N VAL A 99 -10.36 8.00 -6.64
CA VAL A 99 -10.37 8.56 -8.00
C VAL A 99 -10.85 10.01 -7.96
N SER A 100 -12.05 10.26 -7.41
CA SER A 100 -12.62 11.60 -7.33
C SER A 100 -11.75 12.54 -6.49
N LYS A 101 -11.23 12.06 -5.35
CA LYS A 101 -10.44 12.88 -4.42
C LYS A 101 -9.08 13.27 -5.01
N LEU A 102 -8.43 12.39 -5.76
CA LEU A 102 -7.18 12.72 -6.46
C LEU A 102 -7.44 13.77 -7.54
N CYS A 103 -8.46 13.59 -8.38
CA CYS A 103 -8.85 14.62 -9.37
C CYS A 103 -9.14 15.97 -8.71
N TYR A 104 -9.88 15.97 -7.59
CA TYR A 104 -10.13 17.18 -6.80
C TYR A 104 -8.85 17.84 -6.30
N ILE A 105 -7.89 17.07 -5.78
CA ILE A 105 -6.60 17.62 -5.32
C ILE A 105 -5.82 18.22 -6.51
N MET A 106 -5.81 17.54 -7.65
CA MET A 106 -5.12 18.02 -8.86
C MET A 106 -5.73 19.32 -9.40
N ASP A 107 -7.06 19.43 -9.39
CA ASP A 107 -7.77 20.64 -9.77
C ASP A 107 -7.51 21.80 -8.80
N GLU A 108 -7.87 21.61 -7.52
CA GLU A 108 -8.01 22.71 -6.55
C GLU A 108 -6.70 23.05 -5.83
N LYS A 109 -5.80 22.07 -5.65
CA LYS A 109 -4.56 22.27 -4.86
C LYS A 109 -3.31 22.34 -5.73
N LEU A 110 -3.37 21.89 -6.98
CA LEU A 110 -2.22 21.81 -7.89
C LEU A 110 -2.45 22.59 -9.18
N ASP A 111 -3.32 23.60 -9.16
CA ASP A 111 -3.59 24.51 -10.29
C ASP A 111 -3.90 23.76 -11.59
N LYS A 112 -4.80 22.75 -11.49
CA LYS A 112 -5.21 21.88 -12.62
C LYS A 112 -4.04 21.15 -13.30
N ASN A 113 -2.98 20.82 -12.55
CA ASN A 113 -1.89 20.03 -13.07
C ASN A 113 -2.30 18.56 -13.24
N PHE A 114 -2.91 18.24 -14.38
CA PHE A 114 -3.26 16.88 -14.80
C PHE A 114 -2.15 16.20 -15.61
N SER A 115 -0.95 16.20 -15.03
CA SER A 115 0.21 15.44 -15.51
C SER A 115 0.53 14.27 -14.58
N GLU A 116 1.48 13.42 -14.99
CA GLU A 116 2.02 12.37 -14.12
C GLU A 116 2.55 12.95 -12.79
N ASP A 117 3.25 14.08 -12.85
CA ASP A 117 3.80 14.73 -11.66
C ASP A 117 2.69 15.28 -10.75
N GLY A 118 1.67 15.92 -11.34
CA GLY A 118 0.53 16.40 -10.58
C GLY A 118 -0.22 15.27 -9.86
N LEU A 119 -0.39 14.12 -10.50
CA LEU A 119 -0.97 12.93 -9.85
C LEU A 119 -0.09 12.41 -8.70
N LYS A 120 1.23 12.34 -8.91
CA LYS A 120 2.19 11.94 -7.87
C LYS A 120 2.14 12.88 -6.66
N GLN A 121 2.09 14.19 -6.89
CA GLN A 121 1.91 15.20 -5.83
C GLN A 121 0.55 15.04 -5.13
N ALA A 122 -0.52 14.76 -5.88
CA ALA A 122 -1.84 14.54 -5.30
C ALA A 122 -1.87 13.32 -4.36
N ILE A 123 -1.16 12.24 -4.74
CA ILE A 123 -0.97 11.05 -3.89
C ILE A 123 -0.21 11.40 -2.61
N GLN A 124 0.84 12.22 -2.68
CA GLN A 124 1.53 12.70 -1.47
C GLN A 124 0.60 13.49 -0.55
N ILE A 125 -0.20 14.40 -1.13
CA ILE A 125 -1.14 15.23 -0.37
C ILE A 125 -2.19 14.36 0.34
N ILE A 126 -2.79 13.37 -0.35
CA ILE A 126 -3.82 12.53 0.28
C ILE A 126 -3.25 11.61 1.37
N LEU A 127 -1.99 11.17 1.24
CA LEU A 127 -1.31 10.36 2.25
C LEU A 127 -0.96 11.15 3.52
N LEU A 128 -0.75 12.47 3.39
CA LEU A 128 -0.44 13.36 4.51
C LEU A 128 -1.69 14.00 5.15
N GLU A 129 -2.83 14.01 4.46
CA GLU A 129 -4.06 14.57 5.01
C GLU A 129 -4.77 13.59 5.97
N ASN A 130 -5.33 14.13 7.05
CA ASN A 130 -6.29 13.37 7.85
C ASN A 130 -7.59 13.25 7.06
N ASN A 131 -7.93 12.04 6.63
CA ASN A 131 -9.20 11.77 5.95
C ASN A 131 -9.95 10.61 6.60
N THR A 132 -11.28 10.73 6.59
CA THR A 132 -12.19 9.80 7.26
C THR A 132 -12.12 8.38 6.71
N LEU A 133 -11.73 8.21 5.44
CA LEU A 133 -11.55 6.89 4.85
C LEU A 133 -10.37 6.18 5.51
N PHE A 134 -9.21 6.83 5.60
CA PHE A 134 -8.03 6.25 6.23
C PHE A 134 -8.24 6.02 7.72
N ASP A 135 -8.92 6.93 8.41
CA ASP A 135 -9.31 6.74 9.82
C ASP A 135 -10.17 5.48 10.02
N ASP A 136 -11.16 5.25 9.15
CA ASP A 136 -11.99 4.04 9.23
C ASP A 136 -11.22 2.77 8.88
N LEU A 137 -10.34 2.81 7.86
CA LEU A 137 -9.46 1.70 7.50
C LEU A 137 -8.54 1.32 8.67
N VAL A 138 -7.87 2.28 9.29
CA VAL A 138 -7.00 2.06 10.47
C VAL A 138 -7.80 1.53 11.65
N LYS A 139 -8.99 2.07 11.89
CA LYS A 139 -9.91 1.57 12.92
C LYS A 139 -10.29 0.11 12.68
N ASN A 140 -10.57 -0.28 11.43
CA ASN A 140 -10.90 -1.65 11.07
C ASN A 140 -9.70 -2.60 11.30
N LEU A 141 -8.48 -2.18 10.98
CA LEU A 141 -7.26 -2.95 11.30
C LEU A 141 -7.10 -3.19 12.80
N ASN A 142 -7.31 -2.15 13.61
CA ASN A 142 -7.23 -2.24 15.08
C ASN A 142 -8.35 -3.12 15.67
N GLN A 143 -9.53 -3.13 15.05
CA GLN A 143 -10.68 -3.91 15.52
C GLN A 143 -10.54 -5.41 15.18
N TYR A 144 -10.03 -5.75 14.00
CA TYR A 144 -9.98 -7.12 13.49
C TYR A 144 -8.53 -7.63 13.39
N GLN A 145 -8.01 -8.16 14.50
CA GLN A 145 -6.61 -8.60 14.60
C GLN A 145 -6.24 -9.68 13.56
N ASP A 146 -7.15 -10.59 13.20
CA ASP A 146 -6.86 -11.61 12.18
C ASP A 146 -6.74 -11.00 10.77
N LEU A 147 -7.50 -9.95 10.47
CA LEU A 147 -7.34 -9.19 9.22
C LEU A 147 -5.98 -8.46 9.20
N CYS A 148 -5.60 -7.85 10.33
CA CYS A 148 -4.30 -7.21 10.47
C CYS A 148 -3.16 -8.22 10.20
N LYS A 149 -3.21 -9.42 10.81
CA LYS A 149 -2.21 -10.48 10.59
C LYS A 149 -2.17 -10.97 9.14
N LEU A 150 -3.33 -11.13 8.50
CA LEU A 150 -3.42 -11.52 7.09
C LEU A 150 -2.74 -10.49 6.19
N LEU A 151 -2.99 -9.20 6.40
CA LEU A 151 -2.39 -8.11 5.62
C LEU A 151 -0.88 -8.01 5.88
N GLU A 152 -0.46 -8.21 7.12
CA GLU A 152 0.96 -8.29 7.51
C GLU A 152 1.67 -9.42 6.75
N GLN A 153 1.07 -10.60 6.66
CA GLN A 153 1.59 -11.74 5.89
C GLN A 153 1.63 -11.49 4.37
N LEU A 154 0.61 -10.82 3.82
CA LEU A 154 0.54 -10.54 2.38
C LEU A 154 1.54 -9.46 1.94
N ILE A 155 1.76 -8.45 2.78
CA ILE A 155 2.59 -7.29 2.45
C ILE A 155 4.03 -7.55 2.85
N LEU A 156 4.29 -7.98 4.09
CA LEU A 156 5.64 -8.09 4.62
C LEU A 156 6.28 -9.42 4.23
N ASP A 157 5.60 -10.53 4.51
CA ASP A 157 6.13 -11.87 4.24
C ASP A 157 6.05 -12.24 2.75
N GLY A 158 5.27 -11.49 1.96
CA GLY A 158 5.08 -11.72 0.52
C GLY A 158 4.42 -13.06 0.21
N LEU A 159 3.63 -13.59 1.15
CA LEU A 159 3.01 -14.90 1.01
C LEU A 159 1.92 -14.88 -0.05
N GLU A 160 1.88 -15.92 -0.88
CA GLU A 160 0.75 -16.17 -1.77
C GLU A 160 -0.34 -16.91 -0.99
N ILE A 161 -1.46 -16.21 -0.72
CA ILE A 161 -2.56 -16.77 0.06
C ILE A 161 -3.76 -17.01 -0.86
N ASN A 162 -4.21 -18.25 -0.91
CA ASN A 162 -5.44 -18.62 -1.59
C ASN A 162 -6.64 -18.11 -0.79
N TYR A 163 -7.66 -17.65 -1.50
CA TYR A 163 -8.91 -17.23 -0.86
C TYR A 163 -9.55 -18.39 -0.08
N ASN A 164 -10.17 -18.05 1.04
CA ASN A 164 -10.87 -18.90 2.00
C ASN A 164 -11.90 -18.00 2.72
N HIS A 165 -13.05 -18.53 3.09
CA HIS A 165 -14.12 -17.76 3.70
C HIS A 165 -13.72 -17.17 5.08
N HIS A 166 -14.52 -16.22 5.59
CA HIS A 166 -14.30 -15.44 6.82
C HIS A 166 -13.38 -14.22 6.68
N VAL A 167 -12.16 -14.26 7.24
CA VAL A 167 -11.28 -13.08 7.39
C VAL A 167 -10.98 -12.43 6.04
N HIS A 168 -10.89 -13.23 4.98
CA HIS A 168 -10.59 -12.73 3.64
C HIS A 168 -11.73 -11.88 3.09
N ASN A 169 -13.00 -12.20 3.41
CA ASN A 169 -14.16 -11.38 3.04
C ASN A 169 -14.15 -10.03 3.72
N LEU A 170 -13.64 -9.92 4.96
CA LEU A 170 -13.48 -8.61 5.61
C LEU A 170 -12.47 -7.76 4.86
N GLY A 171 -11.34 -8.33 4.43
CA GLY A 171 -10.34 -7.61 3.64
C GLY A 171 -10.85 -7.15 2.27
N ILE A 172 -11.70 -7.94 1.61
CA ILE A 172 -12.36 -7.56 0.36
C ILE A 172 -13.42 -6.47 0.62
N MET A 173 -14.27 -6.66 1.63
CA MET A 173 -15.34 -5.73 2.00
C MET A 173 -14.83 -4.33 2.34
N TYR A 174 -13.67 -4.22 3.02
CA TYR A 174 -13.04 -2.94 3.32
C TYR A 174 -12.17 -2.40 2.17
N GLY A 175 -12.04 -3.12 1.06
CA GLY A 175 -11.29 -2.68 -0.11
C GLY A 175 -9.77 -2.83 -0.01
N PHE A 176 -9.24 -3.48 1.03
CA PHE A 176 -7.79 -3.78 1.10
C PHE A 176 -7.40 -4.85 0.08
N LEU A 177 -8.24 -5.88 -0.08
CA LEU A 177 -7.94 -7.07 -0.86
C LEU A 177 -8.79 -7.15 -2.13
N GLY A 178 -8.16 -7.60 -3.21
CA GLY A 178 -8.81 -8.03 -4.43
C GLY A 178 -8.46 -9.49 -4.70
N MET A 179 -9.26 -10.14 -5.55
CA MET A 179 -9.02 -11.51 -5.97
C MET A 179 -8.45 -11.53 -7.39
N SER A 180 -7.37 -12.29 -7.59
CA SER A 180 -6.85 -12.58 -8.92
C SER A 180 -7.68 -13.67 -9.61
N LEU A 181 -7.45 -13.85 -10.92
CA LEU A 181 -8.09 -14.92 -11.71
C LEU A 181 -7.82 -16.33 -11.13
N ASP A 182 -6.67 -16.53 -10.49
CA ASP A 182 -6.27 -17.80 -9.86
C ASP A 182 -6.76 -17.93 -8.40
N HIS A 183 -7.75 -17.13 -7.98
CA HIS A 183 -8.27 -17.09 -6.60
C HIS A 183 -7.25 -16.74 -5.51
N LYS A 184 -6.09 -16.16 -5.89
CA LYS A 184 -5.13 -15.62 -4.92
C LYS A 184 -5.52 -14.21 -4.48
N LEU A 185 -5.34 -13.94 -3.19
CA LEU A 185 -5.54 -12.62 -2.61
C LEU A 185 -4.36 -11.71 -2.92
N LYS A 186 -4.67 -10.46 -3.26
CA LYS A 186 -3.67 -9.40 -3.42
C LYS A 186 -4.16 -8.09 -2.83
N VAL A 187 -3.23 -7.32 -2.28
CA VAL A 187 -3.48 -5.89 -2.05
C VAL A 187 -3.44 -5.23 -3.42
N HIS A 188 -4.57 -4.67 -3.86
CA HIS A 188 -4.77 -4.23 -5.23
C HIS A 188 -4.70 -2.70 -5.36
N ASN A 189 -4.90 -1.97 -4.27
CA ASN A 189 -4.85 -0.52 -4.21
C ASN A 189 -3.48 -0.07 -3.65
N LYS A 190 -2.69 0.63 -4.48
CA LYS A 190 -1.33 1.07 -4.12
C LYS A 190 -1.35 2.10 -2.98
N ILE A 191 -2.34 2.98 -2.93
CA ILE A 191 -2.48 3.97 -1.84
C ILE A 191 -2.74 3.27 -0.51
N PHE A 192 -3.62 2.26 -0.51
CA PHE A 192 -3.86 1.46 0.70
C PHE A 192 -2.65 0.62 1.09
N GLU A 193 -1.85 0.14 0.14
CA GLU A 193 -0.60 -0.56 0.44
C GLU A 193 0.40 0.36 1.15
N ILE A 194 0.55 1.62 0.71
CA ILE A 194 1.39 2.62 1.39
C ILE A 194 0.87 2.92 2.80
N LEU A 195 -0.45 3.12 2.93
CA LEU A 195 -1.10 3.31 4.23
C LEU A 195 -0.84 2.13 5.19
N LEU A 196 -0.85 0.90 4.68
CA LEU A 196 -0.57 -0.30 5.47
C LEU A 196 0.89 -0.35 5.92
N TYR A 197 1.85 -0.03 5.05
CA TYR A 197 3.25 0.08 5.47
C TYR A 197 3.42 1.12 6.57
N ASP A 198 2.81 2.30 6.41
CA ASP A 198 2.85 3.37 7.40
C ASP A 198 2.24 2.96 8.74
N TYR A 199 1.12 2.23 8.70
CA TYR A 199 0.51 1.64 9.88
C TYR A 199 1.42 0.61 10.56
N PHE A 200 2.04 -0.32 9.80
CA PHE A 200 2.91 -1.34 10.37
C PHE A 200 4.22 -0.77 10.93
N ILE A 201 4.81 0.24 10.28
CA ILE A 201 5.95 0.99 10.82
C ILE A 201 5.56 1.61 12.16
N SER A 202 4.45 2.35 12.21
CA SER A 202 4.00 3.03 13.44
C SER A 202 3.68 2.04 14.56
N LYS A 203 3.00 0.93 14.23
CA LYS A 203 2.66 -0.14 15.17
C LYS A 203 3.92 -0.76 15.78
N ARG A 204 4.91 -1.09 14.94
CA ARG A 204 6.20 -1.63 15.36
C ARG A 204 6.92 -0.63 16.27
N GLU A 205 6.96 0.64 15.92
CA GLU A 205 7.60 1.69 16.73
C GLU A 205 6.97 1.85 18.11
N LEU A 206 5.65 1.67 18.21
CA LEU A 206 4.94 1.67 19.49
C LEU A 206 5.24 0.43 20.34
N GLU A 207 5.35 -0.75 19.71
CA GLU A 207 5.56 -2.02 20.39
C GLU A 207 7.02 -2.25 20.83
N GLN A 208 7.98 -1.85 20.00
CA GLN A 208 9.40 -2.16 20.16
C GLN A 208 10.27 -0.91 20.40
N GLY A 209 9.66 0.28 20.45
CA GLY A 209 10.38 1.55 20.35
C GLY A 209 10.73 1.90 18.91
N PRO A 210 11.19 3.14 18.65
CA PRO A 210 11.57 3.56 17.31
C PRO A 210 12.51 2.53 16.69
N ALA A 211 12.21 2.11 15.46
CA ALA A 211 12.93 1.02 14.81
C ALA A 211 14.45 1.27 14.75
N LEU A 212 14.81 2.56 14.78
CA LEU A 212 16.13 3.10 14.55
C LEU A 212 16.31 4.32 15.46
N SER A 213 17.36 4.34 16.29
CA SER A 213 17.68 5.50 17.14
C SER A 213 18.49 6.58 16.41
N TYR A 214 18.56 6.49 15.08
CA TYR A 214 19.43 7.32 14.25
C TYR A 214 19.06 8.80 14.36
N LYS A 215 20.03 9.61 14.79
CA LYS A 215 19.96 11.06 14.58
C LYS A 215 20.33 11.32 13.12
N TYR A 216 19.37 11.82 12.35
CA TYR A 216 19.55 12.28 10.97
C TYR A 216 20.40 13.56 10.94
N GLU A 217 21.68 13.43 11.31
CA GLU A 217 22.67 14.51 11.26
C GLU A 217 23.29 14.64 9.86
N ALA A 218 23.17 13.61 9.03
CA ALA A 218 23.62 13.62 7.65
C ALA A 218 22.61 14.35 6.73
N ASN A 219 23.13 15.14 5.80
CA ASN A 219 22.33 15.69 4.72
C ASN A 219 22.19 14.65 3.61
N PHE A 220 21.01 14.04 3.48
CA PHE A 220 20.70 13.03 2.47
C PHE A 220 20.23 13.63 1.14
N ILE A 221 20.18 14.97 1.07
CA ILE A 221 19.76 15.71 -0.11
C ILE A 221 20.98 16.44 -0.67
N ASP A 222 21.29 16.19 -1.95
CA ASP A 222 22.39 16.85 -2.64
C ASP A 222 22.07 18.33 -2.96
N ASP A 223 23.07 19.07 -3.45
CA ASP A 223 22.92 20.49 -3.82
C ASP A 223 21.88 20.72 -4.94
N PHE A 224 21.49 19.66 -5.66
CA PHE A 224 20.48 19.69 -6.71
C PHE A 224 19.08 19.25 -6.21
N ASN A 225 18.90 19.12 -4.90
CA ASN A 225 17.64 18.71 -4.26
C ASN A 225 17.20 17.28 -4.67
N HIS A 226 18.16 16.38 -4.89
CA HIS A 226 17.95 14.95 -5.12
C HIS A 226 18.37 14.14 -3.89
N LEU A 227 17.78 12.96 -3.71
CA LEU A 227 18.27 12.01 -2.71
C LEU A 227 19.63 11.44 -3.11
N ASP A 228 20.58 11.50 -2.18
CA ASP A 228 21.79 10.71 -2.22
C ASP A 228 21.50 9.31 -1.67
N MET A 229 21.00 8.45 -2.55
CA MET A 229 20.58 7.10 -2.18
C MET A 229 21.78 6.21 -1.79
N GLU A 230 22.99 6.49 -2.27
CA GLU A 230 24.18 5.76 -1.82
C GLU A 230 24.50 6.08 -0.37
N LEU A 231 24.49 7.37 0.00
CA LEU A 231 24.66 7.80 1.38
C LEU A 231 23.56 7.23 2.29
N ILE A 232 22.30 7.23 1.84
CA ILE A 232 21.19 6.59 2.56
C ILE A 232 21.51 5.12 2.81
N LEU A 233 21.91 4.37 1.79
CA LEU A 233 22.24 2.94 1.91
C LEU A 233 23.45 2.71 2.82
N LEU A 234 24.49 3.54 2.74
CA LEU A 234 25.66 3.46 3.63
C LEU A 234 25.27 3.73 5.10
N LYS A 235 24.42 4.74 5.36
CA LYS A 235 23.93 5.03 6.71
C LYS A 235 23.00 3.94 7.24
N PHE A 236 22.16 3.37 6.38
CA PHE A 236 21.36 2.20 6.72
C PHE A 236 22.24 1.00 7.11
N GLN A 237 23.33 0.75 6.36
CA GLN A 237 24.31 -0.28 6.68
C GLN A 237 25.02 -0.03 8.02
N GLU A 238 25.50 1.20 8.27
CA GLU A 238 26.14 1.58 9.55
C GLU A 238 25.21 1.34 10.74
N LEU A 239 23.94 1.71 10.59
CA LEU A 239 22.90 1.57 11.61
C LEU A 239 22.58 0.12 11.93
N LEU A 240 22.36 -0.72 10.91
CA LEU A 240 22.14 -2.17 11.12
C LEU A 240 23.37 -2.83 11.80
N LYS A 241 24.57 -2.40 11.44
CA LYS A 241 25.81 -2.86 12.08
C LYS A 241 25.91 -2.41 13.56
N ALA A 242 25.28 -1.32 13.95
CA ALA A 242 25.31 -0.82 15.33
C ALA A 242 24.23 -1.47 16.20
N GLU A 243 22.99 -1.53 15.71
CA GLU A 243 21.81 -1.89 16.52
C GLU A 243 21.39 -3.36 16.39
N TYR A 244 21.76 -4.06 15.32
CA TYR A 244 21.23 -5.39 14.98
C TYR A 244 22.30 -6.50 14.90
N ARG A 245 23.40 -6.40 15.68
CA ARG A 245 24.52 -7.35 15.64
C ARG A 245 24.17 -8.80 16.02
N GLU A 246 23.19 -8.99 16.90
CA GLU A 246 22.87 -10.30 17.50
C GLU A 246 21.43 -10.75 17.21
N VAL A 247 20.75 -10.13 16.26
CA VAL A 247 19.32 -10.34 16.03
C VAL A 247 19.04 -11.63 15.27
N ASP A 248 17.93 -12.27 15.64
CA ASP A 248 17.44 -13.54 15.10
C ASP A 248 17.20 -13.46 13.58
N GLU A 249 17.70 -14.44 12.83
CA GLU A 249 17.64 -14.47 11.35
C GLU A 249 16.21 -14.32 10.82
N LYS A 250 15.23 -14.91 11.54
CA LYS A 250 13.80 -14.86 11.21
C LYS A 250 13.20 -13.46 11.36
N PHE A 251 13.75 -12.65 12.25
CA PHE A 251 13.23 -11.29 12.49
C PHE A 251 13.61 -10.37 11.34
N VAL A 252 14.86 -10.37 10.89
CA VAL A 252 15.30 -9.48 9.81
C VAL A 252 14.82 -9.95 8.43
N GLU A 253 14.59 -11.26 8.23
CA GLU A 253 13.94 -11.78 7.02
C GLU A 253 12.51 -11.23 6.83
N ARG A 254 11.78 -11.06 7.95
CA ARG A 254 10.40 -10.53 7.98
C ARG A 254 10.33 -9.01 8.02
N GLU A 255 11.24 -8.40 8.79
CA GLU A 255 11.21 -6.97 9.11
C GLU A 255 12.15 -6.13 8.24
N GLY A 256 13.08 -6.72 7.47
CA GLY A 256 14.11 -5.98 6.73
C GLY A 256 13.54 -4.89 5.82
N ARG A 257 12.38 -5.15 5.23
CA ARG A 257 11.61 -4.15 4.47
C ARG A 257 11.05 -3.05 5.36
N LEU A 258 10.38 -3.40 6.46
CA LEU A 258 9.87 -2.42 7.42
C LEU A 258 10.99 -1.55 7.99
N LEU A 259 12.14 -2.15 8.32
CA LEU A 259 13.32 -1.44 8.82
C LEU A 259 13.84 -0.44 7.79
N PHE A 260 13.98 -0.87 6.53
CA PHE A 260 14.44 0.04 5.47
C PHE A 260 13.42 1.15 5.19
N LEU A 261 12.12 0.83 5.12
CA LEU A 261 11.08 1.83 4.92
C LEU A 261 10.95 2.79 6.11
N ALA A 262 11.09 2.31 7.34
CA ALA A 262 11.12 3.13 8.54
C ALA A 262 12.35 4.07 8.56
N PHE A 263 13.51 3.60 8.08
CA PHE A 263 14.70 4.45 7.91
C PHE A 263 14.49 5.52 6.84
N LEU A 264 13.90 5.12 5.71
CA LEU A 264 13.76 5.98 4.55
C LEU A 264 12.66 7.04 4.75
N LYS A 265 11.55 6.69 5.41
CA LYS A 265 10.36 7.53 5.53
C LYS A 265 10.67 8.94 6.06
N PRO A 266 11.39 9.14 7.18
CA PRO A 266 11.75 10.47 7.64
C PRO A 266 12.59 11.29 6.66
N ILE A 267 13.37 10.63 5.80
CA ILE A 267 14.25 11.27 4.80
C ILE A 267 13.42 11.82 3.64
N ILE A 268 12.40 11.09 3.20
CA ILE A 268 11.58 11.46 2.02
C ILE A 268 10.30 12.21 2.37
N ASN A 269 9.91 12.25 3.65
CA ASN A 269 8.68 12.89 4.13
C ASN A 269 8.54 14.33 3.60
N GLY A 270 7.37 14.63 3.03
CA GLY A 270 7.00 15.97 2.55
C GLY A 270 7.45 16.33 1.13
N LYS A 271 8.39 15.60 0.52
CA LYS A 271 8.87 15.84 -0.86
C LYS A 271 8.94 14.58 -1.72
N GLY A 272 8.56 13.43 -1.17
CA GLY A 272 8.59 12.15 -1.85
C GLY A 272 7.66 11.13 -1.22
N PHE A 273 7.51 10.01 -1.91
CA PHE A 273 6.83 8.82 -1.42
C PHE A 273 7.47 7.58 -2.04
N TYR A 274 7.18 6.42 -1.46
CA TYR A 274 7.58 5.14 -2.00
C TYR A 274 6.34 4.33 -2.38
N PHE A 275 6.49 3.38 -3.28
CA PHE A 275 5.53 2.30 -3.47
C PHE A 275 6.27 1.00 -3.78
N VAL A 276 5.61 -0.11 -3.51
CA VAL A 276 6.10 -1.46 -3.79
C VAL A 276 5.32 -1.99 -4.98
N GLU A 277 6.02 -2.52 -5.99
CA GLU A 277 5.32 -2.97 -7.20
C GLU A 277 4.74 -4.40 -7.08
N PRO A 278 3.48 -4.60 -7.50
CA PRO A 278 2.78 -5.87 -7.31
C PRO A 278 3.06 -6.94 -8.39
N GLU A 279 3.54 -6.60 -9.58
CA GLU A 279 3.67 -7.55 -10.72
C GLU A 279 4.77 -8.61 -10.58
N THR A 280 5.49 -8.58 -9.48
CA THR A 280 6.70 -9.37 -9.25
C THR A 280 6.45 -10.52 -8.25
N ARG A 281 5.19 -10.79 -7.84
CA ARG A 281 4.86 -11.84 -6.84
C ARG A 281 4.99 -13.30 -7.30
N LYS A 282 5.78 -13.58 -8.34
CA LYS A 282 6.43 -14.90 -8.49
C LYS A 282 7.82 -14.83 -7.83
N SER A 283 7.85 -15.31 -6.58
CA SER A 283 9.01 -15.53 -5.68
C SER A 283 9.72 -14.30 -5.10
N ASN A 284 9.50 -13.97 -3.82
CA ASN A 284 10.42 -13.18 -2.97
C ASN A 284 11.00 -11.88 -3.58
N ARG A 285 10.30 -11.22 -4.50
CA ARG A 285 10.74 -9.97 -5.14
C ARG A 285 10.37 -8.80 -4.23
N MET A 286 11.31 -7.88 -3.98
CA MET A 286 11.11 -6.78 -3.05
C MET A 286 11.62 -5.49 -3.69
N ASP A 287 10.92 -5.06 -4.74
CA ASP A 287 11.23 -3.86 -5.50
C ASP A 287 10.51 -2.65 -4.87
N ILE A 288 11.28 -1.71 -4.33
CA ILE A 288 10.81 -0.43 -3.79
C ILE A 288 11.16 0.64 -4.80
N ILE A 289 10.14 1.34 -5.29
CA ILE A 289 10.34 2.57 -6.05
C ILE A 289 10.18 3.75 -5.10
N VAL A 290 11.18 4.62 -5.06
CA VAL A 290 11.11 5.89 -4.34
C VAL A 290 11.04 7.00 -5.38
N THR A 291 10.04 7.86 -5.24
CA THR A 291 9.98 9.12 -6.01
C THR A 291 10.25 10.27 -5.07
N PHE A 292 11.22 11.12 -5.41
CA PHE A 292 11.56 12.31 -4.64
C PHE A 292 11.94 13.44 -5.59
N ASN A 293 11.27 14.59 -5.47
CA ASN A 293 11.49 15.76 -6.33
C ASN A 293 11.58 15.38 -7.83
N GLN A 294 10.57 14.65 -8.34
CA GLN A 294 10.47 14.16 -9.73
C GLN A 294 11.52 13.13 -10.17
N LYS A 295 12.48 12.75 -9.30
CA LYS A 295 13.41 11.65 -9.57
C LYS A 295 12.92 10.32 -9.05
N LEU A 296 13.15 9.28 -9.84
CA LEU A 296 12.83 7.90 -9.53
C LEU A 296 14.11 7.16 -9.10
N TYR A 297 14.01 6.42 -8.01
CA TYR A 297 15.05 5.55 -7.48
C TYR A 297 14.49 4.14 -7.36
N VAL A 298 15.19 3.19 -7.97
CA VAL A 298 14.84 1.77 -7.91
C VAL A 298 15.72 1.09 -6.87
N ILE A 299 15.10 0.53 -5.85
CA ILE A 299 15.79 -0.25 -4.82
C ILE A 299 15.22 -1.67 -4.81
N GLU A 300 16.08 -2.67 -4.98
CA GLU A 300 15.71 -4.08 -4.76
C GLU A 300 16.27 -4.54 -3.41
N LEU A 301 15.44 -5.25 -2.64
CA LEU A 301 15.84 -5.93 -1.42
C LEU A 301 15.93 -7.45 -1.65
N LYS A 302 17.06 -8.06 -1.30
CA LYS A 302 17.23 -9.51 -1.42
C LYS A 302 17.79 -10.12 -0.14
N ILE A 303 17.36 -11.33 0.16
CA ILE A 303 18.01 -12.18 1.15
C ILE A 303 19.23 -12.84 0.49
N TRP A 304 20.39 -12.76 1.12
CA TRP A 304 21.59 -13.39 0.63
C TRP A 304 21.49 -14.93 0.76
N ARG A 305 21.44 -15.62 -0.39
CA ARG A 305 21.43 -17.10 -0.47
C ARG A 305 22.63 -17.66 -1.26
N GLY A 306 23.72 -16.88 -1.33
CA GLY A 306 24.93 -17.22 -2.05
C GLY A 306 25.05 -16.57 -3.44
N LYS A 307 26.22 -16.77 -4.07
CA LYS A 307 26.65 -16.02 -5.27
C LYS A 307 25.72 -16.17 -6.47
N LYS A 308 25.17 -17.36 -6.71
CA LYS A 308 24.26 -17.62 -7.84
C LYS A 308 22.98 -16.79 -7.70
N TYR A 309 22.37 -16.78 -6.51
CA TYR A 309 21.17 -16.00 -6.21
C TYR A 309 21.46 -14.49 -6.30
N ALA A 310 22.64 -14.05 -5.86
CA ALA A 310 23.03 -12.65 -5.98
C ALA A 310 23.14 -12.20 -7.44
N LEU A 311 23.71 -13.03 -8.31
CA LEU A 311 23.78 -12.74 -9.75
C LEU A 311 22.39 -12.68 -10.41
N GLU A 312 21.49 -13.57 -10.02
CA GLU A 312 20.09 -13.56 -10.47
C GLU A 312 19.38 -12.29 -10.00
N GLY A 313 19.57 -11.87 -8.75
CA GLY A 313 19.03 -10.61 -8.21
C GLY A 313 19.54 -9.37 -8.96
N ARG A 314 20.84 -9.30 -9.29
CA ARG A 314 21.41 -8.20 -10.08
C ARG A 314 20.82 -8.12 -11.48
N LYS A 315 20.67 -9.27 -12.16
CA LYS A 315 20.02 -9.32 -13.49
C LYS A 315 18.56 -8.88 -13.43
N GLN A 316 17.85 -9.27 -12.37
CA GLN A 316 16.48 -8.84 -12.16
C GLN A 316 16.40 -7.32 -12.00
N LEU A 317 17.28 -6.73 -11.18
CA LEU A 317 17.37 -5.27 -11.03
C LEU A 317 17.64 -4.57 -12.38
N CYS A 318 18.55 -5.09 -13.21
CA CYS A 318 18.77 -4.55 -14.55
C CYS A 318 17.48 -4.53 -15.41
N ASN A 319 16.76 -5.65 -15.46
CA ASN A 319 15.51 -5.72 -16.23
C ASN A 319 14.48 -4.71 -15.73
N TYR A 320 14.45 -4.48 -14.42
CA TYR A 320 13.54 -3.52 -13.81
C TYR A 320 13.92 -2.08 -14.11
N LEU A 321 15.22 -1.77 -14.11
CA LEU A 321 15.74 -0.48 -14.55
C LEU A 321 15.36 -0.19 -16.00
N ASP A 322 15.32 -1.20 -16.88
CA ASP A 322 14.87 -1.03 -18.26
C ASP A 322 13.38 -0.67 -18.36
N ILE A 323 12.52 -1.30 -17.55
CA ILE A 323 11.07 -0.98 -17.50
C ILE A 323 10.85 0.49 -17.13
N HIS A 324 11.65 1.02 -16.21
CA HIS A 324 11.54 2.40 -15.73
C HIS A 324 12.45 3.40 -16.46
N ASN A 325 13.11 3.00 -17.56
CA ASN A 325 14.10 3.82 -18.27
C ASN A 325 15.16 4.45 -17.36
N ALA A 326 15.54 3.73 -16.30
CA ALA A 326 16.56 4.13 -15.34
C ALA A 326 17.91 3.50 -15.70
N ASN A 327 19.00 4.21 -15.39
CA ASN A 327 20.37 3.72 -15.63
C ASN A 327 21.11 3.38 -14.34
N LYS A 328 20.52 3.71 -13.18
CA LYS A 328 21.11 3.48 -11.86
C LYS A 328 20.10 2.83 -10.92
N GLY A 329 20.51 1.75 -10.26
CA GLY A 329 19.72 1.03 -9.29
C GLY A 329 20.49 0.72 -8.01
N TYR A 330 19.75 0.36 -6.98
CA TYR A 330 20.28 0.14 -5.64
C TYR A 330 19.87 -1.25 -5.15
N LEU A 331 20.80 -1.98 -4.55
CA LEU A 331 20.57 -3.36 -4.12
C LEU A 331 21.00 -3.55 -2.67
N ILE A 332 20.09 -4.04 -1.85
CA ILE A 332 20.37 -4.40 -0.45
C ILE A 332 20.33 -5.91 -0.32
N PHE A 333 21.47 -6.51 0.04
CA PHE A 333 21.54 -7.91 0.45
C PHE A 333 21.50 -8.04 1.98
N PHE A 334 20.41 -8.58 2.50
CA PHE A 334 20.33 -9.01 3.89
C PHE A 334 21.05 -10.36 4.05
N ASN A 335 22.23 -10.34 4.65
CA ASN A 335 23.04 -11.51 4.92
C ASN A 335 22.92 -11.92 6.39
N PHE A 336 22.60 -13.19 6.60
CA PHE A 336 22.35 -13.75 7.93
C PHE A 336 23.47 -14.65 8.43
N ASN A 337 24.48 -14.91 7.59
CA ASN A 337 25.59 -15.77 7.96
C ASN A 337 26.31 -15.24 9.21
N LYS A 338 26.64 -16.13 10.16
CA LYS A 338 27.38 -15.78 11.40
C LYS A 338 28.70 -15.05 11.14
N ASN A 339 29.33 -15.30 9.99
CA ASN A 339 30.59 -14.69 9.56
C ASN A 339 30.37 -13.61 8.48
N LYS A 340 29.19 -12.98 8.45
CA LYS A 340 28.87 -11.97 7.45
C LYS A 340 29.83 -10.79 7.54
N THR A 341 30.15 -10.22 6.39
CA THR A 341 30.89 -8.98 6.27
C THR A 341 29.97 -7.91 5.70
N TYR A 342 29.84 -6.81 6.44
CA TYR A 342 29.22 -5.60 5.93
C TYR A 342 30.14 -5.03 4.85
N ASN A 343 29.64 -4.90 3.63
CA ASN A 343 30.40 -4.41 2.49
C ASN A 343 29.48 -3.64 1.54
N HIS A 344 30.10 -2.86 0.65
CA HIS A 344 29.39 -2.20 -0.44
C HIS A 344 30.27 -2.22 -1.69
N CYS A 345 29.66 -2.14 -2.86
CA CYS A 345 30.38 -2.05 -4.12
C CYS A 345 29.56 -1.35 -5.20
N HIS A 346 30.27 -0.75 -6.16
CA HIS A 346 29.70 -0.31 -7.43
C HIS A 346 29.95 -1.37 -8.49
N LEU A 347 28.90 -1.71 -9.21
CA LEU A 347 28.93 -2.68 -10.30
C LEU A 347 28.38 -2.02 -11.55
N ASN A 348 28.96 -2.36 -12.70
CA ASN A 348 28.38 -2.04 -13.99
C ASN A 348 27.95 -3.34 -14.67
N ILE A 349 26.65 -3.52 -14.87
CA ILE A 349 26.04 -4.76 -15.40
C ILE A 349 25.02 -4.35 -16.46
N ASN A 350 25.18 -4.86 -17.69
CA ASN A 350 24.30 -4.54 -18.82
C ASN A 350 24.14 -3.02 -19.05
N ASP A 351 25.25 -2.27 -18.98
CA ASP A 351 25.27 -0.79 -19.09
C ASP A 351 24.46 -0.05 -18.02
N LYS A 352 24.13 -0.72 -16.90
CA LYS A 352 23.48 -0.14 -15.72
C LYS A 352 24.46 -0.05 -14.56
N GLU A 353 24.42 1.09 -13.86
CA GLU A 353 25.14 1.29 -12.61
C GLU A 353 24.34 0.71 -11.44
N ILE A 354 24.94 -0.19 -10.67
CA ILE A 354 24.33 -0.76 -9.48
C ILE A 354 25.20 -0.44 -8.28
N PHE A 355 24.61 0.24 -7.29
CA PHE A 355 25.20 0.37 -5.97
C PHE A 355 24.61 -0.70 -5.05
N GLU A 356 25.47 -1.58 -4.55
CA GLU A 356 25.07 -2.72 -3.73
C GLU A 356 25.65 -2.58 -2.33
N ILE A 357 24.82 -2.85 -1.32
CA ILE A 357 25.26 -3.05 0.08
C ILE A 357 24.90 -4.45 0.56
N THR A 358 25.75 -5.02 1.41
CA THR A 358 25.43 -6.23 2.20
C THR A 358 25.31 -5.86 3.68
N VAL A 359 24.19 -6.20 4.30
CA VAL A 359 23.86 -5.89 5.71
C VAL A 359 23.58 -7.12 6.54
#